data_AF-A0A3M1F047-F1
#
_entry.id   AF-A0A3M1F047-F1
#
_cell.length_a   1.000
_cell.length_b   1.000
_cell.length_c   1.000
_cell.angle_alpha   90.00
_cell.angle_beta   90.00
_cell.angle_gamma   90.00
#
_symmetry.space_group_name_H-M   'P 1'
#
loop_
_entity.id
_entity.type
_entity.pdbx_description
1 polymer ?
#
loop_
_entity_poly.entity_id
_entity_poly.type
_entity_poly.pdbx_seq_one_letter_code
_entity_poly.pdbx_strand_id
1 'polypeptide(L)' 'GAIHLAREGVPAVAVAVPCRYIHAPAAMLHPQDVEHTLALMQATLSRLDAEGAQEIMSNE' A
#
# COMPACT_ATOMS: atom_id res chain seq x y z
N GLY A 1 4.79 -1.15 8.49
CA GLY A 1 4.95 -1.74 9.84
C GLY A 1 6.41 -1.71 10.24
N ALA A 2 6.78 -1.87 11.52
CA ALA A 2 8.14 -1.59 12.04
C ALA A 2 9.32 -2.22 11.26
N ILE A 3 9.09 -3.33 10.55
CA ILE A 3 10.09 -3.98 9.68
C ILE A 3 10.71 -3.04 8.63
N HIS A 4 9.96 -2.05 8.11
CA HIS A 4 10.48 -1.10 7.11
C HIS A 4 11.64 -0.22 7.61
N LEU A 5 11.92 -0.22 8.92
CA LEU A 5 13.03 0.50 9.55
C LEU A 5 14.32 -0.32 9.61
N ALA A 6 14.31 -1.57 9.18
CA ALA A 6 15.52 -2.40 9.20
C ALA A 6 16.56 -1.86 8.19
N ARG A 7 17.85 -1.93 8.56
CA ARG A 7 19.01 -1.41 7.78
C ARG A 7 18.92 0.10 7.59
N GLU A 8 19.15 0.63 6.39
CA GLU A 8 18.94 2.06 6.09
C GLU A 8 17.45 2.45 6.09
N GLY A 9 16.54 1.48 6.23
CA GLY A 9 15.11 1.70 6.11
C GLY A 9 14.69 1.88 4.64
N VAL A 10 13.40 1.68 4.37
CA VAL A 10 12.81 1.96 3.06
C VAL A 10 11.48 2.67 3.29
N PRO A 11 11.20 3.78 2.59
CA PRO A 11 9.88 4.40 2.60
C PRO A 11 8.80 3.37 2.25
N ALA A 12 7.87 3.15 3.16
CA ALA A 12 6.85 2.12 3.00
C ALA A 12 5.51 2.58 3.57
N VAL A 13 4.44 2.35 2.82
CA VAL A 13 3.07 2.59 3.25
C VAL A 13 2.28 1.29 3.15
N ALA A 14 1.46 1.01 4.16
CA ALA A 14 0.56 -0.14 4.11
C ALA A 14 -0.77 0.31 3.48
N VAL A 15 -1.20 -0.42 2.45
CA VAL A 15 -2.52 -0.27 1.82
C VAL A 15 -3.22 -1.62 1.93
N ALA A 16 -4.47 -1.62 2.40
CA ALA A 16 -5.25 -2.84 2.58
C ALA A 16 -6.72 -2.60 2.23
N VAL A 17 -7.36 -3.63 1.67
CA VAL A 17 -8.81 -3.63 1.44
C VAL A 17 -9.52 -3.90 2.78
N PRO A 18 -10.51 -3.08 3.19
CA PRO A 18 -11.32 -3.34 4.37
C PRO A 18 -11.94 -4.74 4.35
N CYS A 19 -11.73 -5.49 5.42
CA CYS A 19 -12.20 -6.87 5.53
C CYS A 19 -12.60 -7.19 6.96
N ARG A 20 -13.64 -8.01 7.11
CA ARG A 20 -14.13 -8.54 8.39
C ARG A 20 -13.73 -10.01 8.53
N TYR A 21 -13.50 -10.43 9.77
CA TYR A 21 -13.20 -11.83 10.13
C TYR A 21 -11.92 -12.40 9.48
N ILE A 22 -10.88 -11.57 9.37
CA ILE A 22 -9.61 -11.91 8.69
C ILE A 22 -8.83 -13.11 9.27
N HIS A 23 -9.26 -13.64 10.42
CA HIS A 23 -8.68 -14.82 11.06
C HIS A 23 -9.72 -15.92 11.35
N ALA A 24 -10.90 -15.85 10.75
CA ALA A 24 -11.93 -16.91 10.80
C ALA A 24 -11.79 -17.86 9.59
N PRO A 25 -12.51 -19.00 9.55
CA PRO A 25 -12.51 -19.91 8.39
C PRO A 25 -12.93 -19.24 7.07
N ALA A 26 -13.67 -18.13 7.14
CA ALA A 26 -13.99 -17.28 5.99
C ALA A 26 -13.94 -15.80 6.39
N ALA A 27 -13.40 -14.98 5.49
CA ALA A 27 -13.37 -13.52 5.61
C ALA A 27 -14.39 -12.89 4.66
N MET A 28 -14.84 -11.68 4.96
CA MET A 28 -15.83 -10.96 4.16
C MET A 28 -15.38 -9.53 3.87
N LEU A 29 -15.57 -9.09 2.64
CA LEU A 29 -15.26 -7.73 2.19
C LEU A 29 -16.36 -7.22 1.27
N HIS A 30 -16.36 -5.92 1.00
CA HIS A 30 -17.24 -5.34 -0.01
C HIS A 30 -16.53 -5.34 -1.37
N PRO A 31 -17.13 -5.88 -2.45
CA PRO A 31 -16.45 -5.99 -3.75
C PRO A 31 -15.93 -4.65 -4.31
N GLN A 32 -16.69 -3.56 -4.12
CA GLN A 32 -16.24 -2.24 -4.59
C GLN A 32 -14.99 -1.73 -3.87
N ASP A 33 -14.71 -2.19 -2.65
CA ASP A 33 -13.47 -1.78 -1.96
C ASP A 33 -12.23 -2.35 -2.65
N VAL A 34 -12.37 -3.52 -3.30
CA VAL A 34 -11.30 -4.08 -4.15
C VAL A 34 -11.12 -3.23 -5.40
N GLU A 35 -12.20 -2.86 -6.07
CA GLU A 35 -12.18 -2.04 -7.28
C GLU A 35 -11.57 -0.66 -7.02
N HIS A 36 -11.97 0.01 -5.94
CA HIS A 36 -11.41 1.30 -5.56
C HIS A 36 -9.95 1.20 -5.13
N THR A 37 -9.57 0.14 -4.41
CA THR A 37 -8.16 -0.08 -4.04
C THR A 37 -7.30 -0.31 -5.29
N LEU A 38 -7.80 -1.06 -6.28
CA LEU A 38 -7.12 -1.25 -7.55
C LEU A 38 -6.96 0.08 -8.30
N ALA A 39 -8.03 0.87 -8.40
CA ALA A 39 -7.99 2.18 -9.06
C ALA A 39 -6.98 3.13 -8.38
N LEU A 40 -6.95 3.15 -7.04
CA LEU A 40 -5.97 3.90 -6.27
C LEU A 40 -4.54 3.45 -6.60
N MET A 41 -4.26 2.16 -6.49
CA MET A 41 -2.92 1.63 -6.73
C MET A 41 -2.45 1.86 -8.16
N GLN A 42 -3.33 1.72 -9.15
CA GLN A 42 -3.02 2.03 -10.54
C GLN A 42 -2.68 3.51 -10.73
N ALA A 43 -3.49 4.41 -10.18
CA ALA A 43 -3.24 5.85 -10.26
C ALA A 43 -1.94 6.24 -9.54
N THR A 44 -1.65 5.64 -8.39
CA THR A 44 -0.41 5.87 -7.64
C THR A 44 0.81 5.39 -8.42
N LEU A 45 0.81 4.14 -8.89
CA LEU A 45 1.95 3.57 -9.62
C LEU A 45 2.19 4.25 -10.98
N SER A 46 1.13 4.74 -11.64
CA SER A 46 1.26 5.48 -12.90
C SER A 46 1.87 6.88 -12.70
N ARG A 47 1.75 7.44 -11.50
CA ARG A 47 2.29 8.77 -11.15
C ARG A 47 3.64 8.69 -10.45
N LEU A 48 3.96 7.54 -9.86
CA LEU A 48 5.23 7.29 -9.20
C LEU A 48 6.26 6.87 -10.26
N ASP A 49 6.87 7.86 -10.89
CA ASP A 49 8.02 7.65 -11.77
C ASP A 49 9.32 7.55 -10.96
N ALA A 50 10.44 7.33 -11.67
CA ALA A 50 11.74 7.17 -11.05
C ALA A 50 12.17 8.43 -10.26
N GLU A 51 11.78 9.61 -10.73
CA GLU A 51 12.10 10.89 -10.09
C GLU A 51 11.29 11.06 -8.80
N GLY A 52 9.98 10.84 -8.84
CA GLY A 52 9.13 10.86 -7.65
C GLY A 52 9.52 9.78 -6.62
N ALA A 53 9.99 8.61 -7.07
CA ALA A 53 10.52 7.60 -6.18
C ALA A 53 11.85 8.03 -5.53
N GLN A 54 12.73 8.72 -6.27
CA GLN A 54 13.97 9.29 -5.73
C GLN A 54 13.69 10.42 -4.75
N GLU A 55 12.71 11.29 -5.04
CA GLU A 55 12.28 12.37 -4.15
C GLU A 55 11.86 11.80 -2.78
N ILE A 56 10.99 10.78 -2.78
CA ILE A 56 10.54 10.09 -1.56
C ILE A 56 11.72 9.44 -0.80
N MET A 57 12.72 8.92 -1.51
CA MET A 57 13.91 8.31 -0.91
C MET A 57 14.89 9.36 -0.36
N SER A 58 14.88 10.57 -0.91
CA SER A 58 15.82 11.66 -0.58
C SER A 58 15.33 12.62 0.51
N ASN A 59 14.02 12.58 0.84
CA ASN A 59 13.47 13.35 1.94
C ASN A 59 13.85 12.68 3.28
N GLU A 60 14.85 13.26 3.96
CA GLU A 60 15.07 13.07 5.40
C GLU A 60 13.98 13.75 6.24
#